data_AF-A0A6I1ZWG9-F1
#
_entry.id   AF-A0A6I1ZWG9-F1
#
_cell.length_a   1.000
_cell.length_b   1.000
_cell.length_c   1.000
_cell.angle_alpha   90.00
_cell.angle_beta   90.00
_cell.angle_gamma   90.00
#
_symmetry.space_group_name_H-M   'P 1'
#
loop_
_entity.id
_entity.type
_entity.pdbx_description
1 polymer ?
#
loop_
_entity_poly.entity_id
_entity_poly.type
_entity_poly.pdbx_seq_one_letter_code
_entity_poly.pdbx_strand_id
1 'polypeptide(L)'
;TGWEIVSLPNLTGFWTEELFAPNKLQLRERVVEERRYYTAVVRRIATFPTQSGELEVDPLILKIGVQLRKRRLLDPFFDDFSIFSPGQVEHRTVSSPAVVVKVAPTPAVNRPPDYNGIVGRYSLSGNLDHQEVVQDEAVTLTLTISGEGNFKTLEAPPVDFPRGLEVFDPRVSSEPSLGDIIGGSKTVEYIIIPRRAGTFTVPEIRLPYFNPALKRYEIKTTGPFTLNVLPREEAGVASPGYTRREVALLGKDIRFVKSGRPRWLRTGKGWYTSGLFILNVATVLLLGAPWLGTKTRSLATAAIPGLQARRALSAAAAVVDEAQGGSAEIYSELSRAVTRYLNRKLGRDIREYTMDDVRELLAGRGVSPVYQDVLVQILERAAAARFAPVEVGNAEADRQALKEVLGEVESQWSA
;
A
#
# COMPACT_ATOMS: atom_id res chain seq x y z
N THR A 1 1.80 -13.39 -9.60
CA THR A 1 1.72 -13.58 -11.06
C THR A 1 1.63 -12.23 -11.72
N GLY A 2 2.73 -11.76 -12.33
CA GLY A 2 2.79 -10.45 -12.98
C GLY A 2 2.12 -10.45 -14.35
N TRP A 3 1.77 -9.28 -14.85
CA TRP A 3 1.31 -9.05 -16.21
C TRP A 3 2.01 -7.80 -16.74
N GLU A 4 2.24 -7.76 -18.04
CA GLU A 4 2.90 -6.65 -18.71
C GLU A 4 2.27 -6.45 -20.10
N ILE A 5 2.04 -5.20 -20.48
CA ILE A 5 1.63 -4.85 -21.84
C ILE A 5 2.89 -4.81 -22.70
N VAL A 6 2.98 -5.70 -23.68
CA VAL A 6 4.12 -5.78 -24.60
C VAL A 6 3.95 -4.79 -25.74
N SER A 7 2.74 -4.73 -26.31
CA SER A 7 2.39 -3.80 -27.38
C SER A 7 0.94 -3.36 -27.23
N LEU A 8 0.73 -2.05 -27.38
CA LEU A 8 -0.61 -1.48 -27.45
C LEU A 8 -1.15 -1.58 -28.88
N PRO A 9 -2.48 -1.71 -29.05
CA PRO A 9 -3.13 -1.55 -30.35
C PRO A 9 -2.75 -0.22 -30.96
N ASN A 10 -2.28 -0.23 -32.20
CA ASN A 10 -2.31 0.97 -33.02
C ASN A 10 -3.78 1.31 -33.32
N LEU A 11 -4.12 2.58 -33.11
CA LEU A 11 -5.47 3.13 -33.29
C LEU A 11 -5.42 4.25 -34.33
N THR A 12 -4.64 4.07 -35.39
CA THR A 12 -4.50 5.05 -36.46
C THR A 12 -5.86 5.27 -37.14
N GLY A 13 -6.26 6.53 -37.29
CA GLY A 13 -7.60 6.89 -37.79
C GLY A 13 -8.69 6.94 -36.71
N PHE A 14 -8.34 6.70 -35.44
CA PHE A 14 -9.21 6.95 -34.30
C PHE A 14 -8.65 8.05 -33.42
N TRP A 15 -9.54 8.92 -32.95
CA TRP A 15 -9.30 9.70 -31.75
C TRP A 15 -9.69 8.85 -30.53
N THR A 16 -8.88 8.89 -29.47
CA THR A 16 -9.01 7.93 -28.37
C THR A 16 -9.09 8.61 -27.02
N GLU A 17 -9.92 8.07 -26.13
CA GLU A 17 -10.00 8.48 -24.74
C GLU A 17 -9.94 7.27 -23.80
N GLU A 18 -9.11 7.37 -22.77
CA GLU A 18 -8.91 6.27 -21.84
C GLU A 18 -9.95 6.33 -20.72
N LEU A 19 -10.82 5.32 -20.67
CA LEU A 19 -11.88 5.23 -19.67
C LEU A 19 -11.41 4.48 -18.42
N PHE A 20 -10.53 3.49 -18.60
CA PHE A 20 -10.06 2.66 -17.49
C PHE A 20 -8.71 2.01 -17.79
N ALA A 21 -7.73 2.27 -16.92
CA ALA A 21 -6.51 1.48 -16.78
C ALA A 21 -6.24 1.19 -15.30
N PRO A 22 -6.34 -0.07 -14.87
CA PRO A 22 -6.11 -0.43 -13.49
C PRO A 22 -4.62 -0.49 -13.17
N ASN A 23 -4.21 0.12 -12.06
CA ASN A 23 -2.88 -0.10 -11.49
C ASN A 23 -2.70 -1.55 -10.95
N LYS A 24 -3.81 -2.23 -10.62
CA LYS A 24 -3.84 -3.63 -10.17
C LYS A 24 -5.01 -4.37 -10.82
N LEU A 25 -4.75 -5.48 -11.49
CA LEU A 25 -5.81 -6.29 -12.10
C LEU A 25 -6.70 -6.89 -11.01
N GLN A 26 -8.01 -6.65 -11.13
CA GLN A 26 -9.02 -7.31 -10.32
C GLN A 26 -9.55 -8.51 -11.08
N LEU A 27 -9.18 -9.71 -10.63
CA LEU A 27 -9.67 -10.96 -11.19
C LEU A 27 -11.10 -11.22 -10.72
N ARG A 28 -11.99 -11.52 -11.66
CA ARG A 28 -13.38 -11.92 -11.42
C ARG A 28 -13.62 -13.29 -12.05
N GLU A 29 -14.22 -14.19 -11.29
CA GLU A 29 -14.62 -15.50 -11.80
C GLU A 29 -15.79 -15.34 -12.78
N ARG A 30 -15.68 -15.98 -13.95
CA ARG A 30 -16.70 -16.01 -14.99
C ARG A 30 -16.75 -17.39 -15.62
N VAL A 31 -17.95 -17.92 -15.82
CA VAL A 31 -18.16 -19.16 -16.56
C VAL A 31 -18.33 -18.82 -18.04
N VAL A 32 -17.53 -19.46 -18.90
CA VAL A 32 -17.60 -19.36 -20.36
C VAL A 32 -17.57 -20.78 -20.90
N GLU A 33 -18.56 -21.17 -21.71
CA GLU A 33 -18.65 -22.52 -22.30
C GLU A 33 -18.49 -23.64 -21.25
N GLU A 34 -19.24 -23.56 -20.14
CA GLU A 34 -19.22 -24.50 -19.00
C GLU A 34 -17.87 -24.62 -18.25
N ARG A 35 -16.86 -23.83 -18.61
CA ARG A 35 -15.57 -23.78 -17.93
C ARG A 35 -15.44 -22.51 -17.11
N ARG A 36 -14.84 -22.65 -15.92
CA ARG A 36 -14.57 -21.52 -15.00
C ARG A 36 -13.26 -20.82 -15.39
N TYR A 37 -13.35 -19.52 -15.63
CA TYR A 37 -12.22 -18.65 -15.94
C TYR A 37 -12.12 -17.51 -14.92
N TYR A 38 -10.90 -17.04 -14.66
CA TYR A 38 -10.69 -15.74 -14.05
C TYR A 38 -10.47 -14.71 -15.16
N THR A 39 -11.27 -13.66 -15.13
CA THR A 39 -11.24 -12.58 -16.12
C THR A 39 -10.87 -11.26 -15.43
N ALA A 40 -10.12 -10.41 -16.11
CA ALA A 40 -9.84 -9.05 -15.65
C ALA A 40 -9.89 -8.10 -16.84
N VAL A 41 -10.42 -6.90 -16.62
CA VAL A 41 -10.36 -5.82 -17.61
C VAL A 41 -8.98 -5.19 -17.52
N VAL A 42 -8.18 -5.37 -18.56
CA VAL A 42 -6.81 -4.84 -18.63
C VAL A 42 -6.80 -3.37 -19.03
N ARG A 43 -7.68 -2.98 -19.95
CA ARG A 43 -7.82 -1.60 -20.40
C ARG A 43 -9.20 -1.39 -21.03
N ARG A 44 -9.72 -0.17 -20.94
CA ARG A 44 -10.94 0.27 -21.66
C ARG A 44 -10.65 1.62 -22.32
N ILE A 45 -10.76 1.65 -23.64
CA ILE A 45 -10.48 2.83 -24.47
C ILE A 45 -11.72 3.11 -25.32
N ALA A 46 -12.18 4.35 -25.24
CA ALA A 46 -13.14 4.94 -26.14
C ALA A 46 -12.44 5.31 -27.45
N THR A 47 -12.97 4.90 -28.60
CA THR A 47 -12.38 5.19 -29.90
C THR A 47 -13.42 5.82 -30.82
N PHE A 48 -13.03 6.91 -31.48
CA PHE A 48 -13.88 7.69 -32.37
C PHE A 48 -13.23 7.80 -33.73
N PRO A 49 -13.84 7.25 -34.79
CA PRO A 49 -13.31 7.37 -36.14
C PRO A 49 -13.14 8.83 -36.55
N THR A 50 -11.98 9.18 -37.11
CA THR A 50 -11.71 10.51 -37.68
C THR A 50 -11.86 10.54 -39.19
N GLN A 51 -11.91 9.37 -39.84
CA GLN A 51 -12.08 9.21 -41.28
C GLN A 51 -13.01 8.06 -41.62
N SER A 52 -13.70 8.18 -42.75
CA SER A 52 -14.51 7.09 -43.33
C SER A 52 -13.62 6.05 -44.01
N GLY A 53 -14.09 4.81 -44.05
CA GLY A 53 -13.37 3.70 -44.66
C GLY A 53 -13.25 2.51 -43.71
N GLU A 54 -12.38 1.57 -44.06
CA GLU A 54 -12.04 0.45 -43.20
C GLU A 54 -10.86 0.86 -42.31
N LEU A 55 -11.10 0.92 -41.00
CA LEU A 55 -10.09 1.22 -40.01
C LEU A 55 -9.79 -0.05 -39.20
N GLU A 56 -8.52 -0.35 -39.00
CA GLU A 56 -8.10 -1.51 -38.25
C GLU A 56 -7.68 -1.12 -36.83
N VAL A 57 -8.10 -1.93 -35.86
CA VAL A 57 -7.63 -1.90 -34.49
C VAL A 57 -6.70 -3.09 -34.31
N ASP A 58 -5.41 -2.79 -34.16
CA ASP A 58 -4.38 -3.82 -34.03
C ASP A 58 -4.59 -4.68 -32.76
N PRO A 59 -4.04 -5.92 -32.76
CA PRO A 59 -3.99 -6.75 -31.58
C PRO A 59 -3.34 -6.09 -30.35
N LEU A 60 -3.96 -6.27 -29.18
CA LEU A 60 -3.31 -6.05 -27.88
C LEU A 60 -2.44 -7.26 -27.56
N ILE A 61 -1.16 -7.04 -27.29
CA ILE A 61 -0.21 -8.10 -26.92
C ILE A 61 0.14 -7.98 -25.43
N LEU A 62 -0.15 -9.03 -24.67
CA LEU A 62 0.09 -9.11 -23.24
C LEU A 62 1.03 -10.26 -22.91
N LYS A 63 1.92 -10.05 -21.94
CA LYS A 63 2.72 -11.10 -21.31
C LYS A 63 2.17 -11.37 -19.92
N ILE A 64 1.67 -12.58 -19.69
CA ILE A 64 0.99 -12.97 -18.45
C ILE A 64 1.77 -14.10 -17.78
N GLY A 65 2.10 -13.94 -16.51
CA GLY A 65 2.68 -15.00 -15.70
C GLY A 65 1.59 -15.97 -15.21
N VAL A 66 1.60 -17.21 -15.69
CA VAL A 66 0.69 -18.28 -15.25
C VAL A 66 1.46 -19.24 -14.35
N GLN A 67 0.92 -19.53 -13.17
CA GLN A 67 1.52 -20.51 -12.28
C GLN A 67 1.06 -21.91 -12.66
N LEU A 68 1.96 -22.70 -13.24
CA LEU A 68 1.67 -24.09 -13.57
C LEU A 68 1.96 -24.94 -12.33
N ARG A 69 0.92 -25.52 -11.72
CA ARG A 69 1.13 -26.64 -10.80
C ARG A 69 1.56 -27.85 -11.63
N LYS A 70 2.87 -28.08 -11.75
CA LYS A 70 3.37 -29.38 -12.22
C LYS A 70 2.90 -30.43 -11.21
N ARG A 71 2.00 -31.31 -11.64
CA ARG A 71 1.64 -32.51 -10.89
C ARG A 71 2.87 -33.43 -10.98
N ARG A 72 3.74 -33.40 -9.96
CA ARG A 72 4.83 -34.38 -9.87
C ARG A 72 4.19 -35.75 -9.66
N LEU A 73 4.54 -36.70 -10.51
CA LEU A 73 3.95 -38.05 -10.57
C LEU A 73 4.68 -39.05 -9.66
N LEU A 74 5.70 -38.61 -8.91
CA LEU A 74 6.60 -39.49 -8.19
C LEU A 74 6.74 -39.02 -6.73
N ASP A 75 6.44 -39.98 -5.84
CA ASP A 75 6.58 -40.05 -4.38
C ASP A 75 5.56 -39.35 -3.46
N PRO A 76 4.57 -40.09 -2.94
CA PRO A 76 3.70 -39.69 -1.82
C PRO A 76 4.43 -39.44 -0.49
N PHE A 77 5.71 -39.81 -0.38
CA PHE A 77 6.48 -39.74 0.87
C PHE A 77 7.24 -38.42 1.09
N PHE A 78 7.43 -37.59 0.06
CA PHE A 78 8.17 -36.32 0.16
C PHE A 78 7.26 -35.08 0.04
N ASP A 79 5.95 -35.26 -0.03
CA ASP A 79 5.00 -34.17 -0.33
C ASP A 79 4.85 -33.15 0.82
N ASP A 80 5.27 -33.50 2.04
CA ASP A 80 5.19 -32.64 3.23
C ASP A 80 6.26 -31.53 3.24
N PHE A 81 7.33 -31.68 2.45
CA PHE A 81 8.35 -30.63 2.25
C PHE A 81 8.13 -29.80 0.97
N SER A 82 7.18 -30.21 0.11
CA SER A 82 6.83 -29.55 -1.16
C SER A 82 6.13 -28.20 -1.00
N ILE A 83 5.64 -27.89 0.20
CA ILE A 83 4.83 -26.70 0.52
C ILE A 83 5.64 -25.39 0.31
N PHE A 84 6.97 -25.48 0.33
CA PHE A 84 7.89 -24.34 0.20
C PHE A 84 8.45 -24.11 -1.21
N SER A 85 8.06 -24.92 -2.21
CA SER A 85 8.51 -24.68 -3.58
C SER A 85 7.53 -23.74 -4.29
N PRO A 86 7.87 -22.46 -4.51
CA PRO A 86 7.00 -21.56 -5.25
C PRO A 86 6.81 -22.14 -6.66
N GLY A 87 5.59 -22.53 -6.98
CA GLY A 87 5.27 -23.15 -8.26
C GLY A 87 5.82 -22.30 -9.42
N GLN A 88 6.43 -22.96 -10.40
CA GLN A 88 7.10 -22.31 -11.52
C GLN A 88 6.12 -21.36 -12.24
N VAL A 89 6.45 -20.08 -12.29
CA VAL A 89 5.71 -19.08 -13.06
C VAL A 89 6.22 -19.13 -14.49
N GLU A 90 5.35 -19.54 -15.41
CA GLU A 90 5.63 -19.50 -16.85
C GLU A 90 5.00 -18.23 -17.43
N HIS A 91 5.80 -17.43 -18.14
CA HIS A 91 5.29 -16.27 -18.85
C HIS A 91 4.77 -16.71 -20.21
N ARG A 92 3.49 -16.46 -20.47
CA ARG A 92 2.86 -16.68 -21.76
C ARG A 92 2.53 -15.36 -22.41
N THR A 93 2.93 -15.20 -23.65
CA THR A 93 2.50 -14.08 -24.49
C THR A 93 1.17 -14.45 -25.15
N VAL A 94 0.17 -13.59 -24.99
CA VAL A 94 -1.15 -13.73 -25.60
C VAL A 94 -1.43 -12.49 -26.43
N SER A 95 -2.16 -12.69 -27.53
CA SER A 95 -2.51 -11.63 -28.47
C SER A 95 -4.01 -11.68 -28.72
N SER A 96 -4.67 -10.51 -28.75
CA SER A 96 -6.07 -10.44 -29.17
C SER A 96 -6.20 -10.54 -30.69
N PRO A 97 -7.37 -10.87 -31.24
CA PRO A 97 -7.63 -10.68 -32.66
C PRO A 97 -7.56 -9.20 -33.04
N ALA A 98 -7.19 -8.91 -34.29
CA ALA A 98 -7.39 -7.60 -34.89
C ALA A 98 -8.88 -7.37 -35.16
N VAL A 99 -9.34 -6.12 -35.08
CA VAL A 99 -10.74 -5.76 -35.32
C VAL A 99 -10.82 -4.73 -36.44
N VAL A 100 -11.53 -5.05 -37.51
CA VAL A 100 -11.79 -4.12 -38.61
C VAL A 100 -13.13 -3.41 -38.38
N VAL A 101 -13.08 -2.09 -38.30
CA VAL A 101 -14.24 -1.20 -38.14
C VAL A 101 -14.54 -0.54 -39.48
N LYS A 102 -15.74 -0.79 -40.02
CA LYS A 102 -16.21 -0.14 -41.26
C LYS A 102 -16.95 1.14 -40.94
N VAL A 103 -16.33 2.27 -41.22
CA VAL A 103 -16.82 3.61 -40.90
C VAL A 103 -17.51 4.20 -42.13
N ALA A 104 -18.83 4.35 -42.04
CA ALA A 104 -19.60 4.98 -43.09
C ALA A 104 -19.32 6.51 -43.14
N PRO A 105 -19.22 7.11 -44.34
CA PRO A 105 -19.17 8.57 -44.46
C PRO A 105 -20.51 9.17 -44.00
N THR A 106 -20.47 10.39 -43.46
CA THR A 106 -21.69 11.12 -43.16
C THR A 106 -22.41 11.51 -44.47
N PRO A 107 -23.75 11.38 -44.56
CA PRO A 107 -24.46 11.65 -45.81
C PRO A 107 -24.19 13.06 -46.36
N ALA A 108 -23.97 13.19 -47.67
CA ALA A 108 -23.89 14.52 -48.29
C ALA A 108 -25.28 15.17 -48.40
N VAL A 109 -26.32 14.34 -48.53
CA VAL A 109 -27.72 14.76 -48.66
C VAL A 109 -28.24 15.24 -47.30
N ASN A 110 -28.97 16.37 -47.30
CA ASN A 110 -29.54 17.00 -46.10
C ASN A 110 -28.52 17.40 -45.03
N ARG A 111 -27.25 17.57 -45.40
CA ARG A 111 -26.22 18.09 -44.50
C ARG A 111 -26.46 19.58 -44.24
N PRO A 112 -26.64 20.01 -42.98
CA PRO A 112 -26.73 21.42 -42.65
C PRO A 112 -25.46 22.18 -43.08
N PRO A 113 -25.57 23.42 -43.61
CA PRO A 113 -24.41 24.19 -44.04
C PRO A 113 -23.47 24.55 -42.88
N ASP A 114 -24.01 24.65 -41.67
CA ASP A 114 -23.33 24.93 -40.41
C ASP A 114 -22.78 23.68 -39.71
N TYR A 115 -22.87 22.51 -40.35
CA TYR A 115 -22.36 21.25 -39.78
C TYR A 115 -20.83 21.17 -39.79
N ASN A 116 -20.23 21.02 -38.60
CA ASN A 116 -18.78 21.00 -38.37
C ASN A 116 -18.24 19.63 -37.93
N GLY A 117 -18.95 18.53 -38.18
CA GLY A 117 -18.45 17.18 -37.87
C GLY A 117 -18.84 16.62 -36.49
N ILE A 118 -19.81 17.23 -35.80
CA ILE A 118 -20.33 16.69 -34.53
C ILE A 118 -21.13 15.40 -34.80
N VAL A 119 -20.82 14.33 -34.06
CA VAL A 119 -21.47 13.02 -34.21
C VAL A 119 -21.84 12.50 -32.83
N GLY A 120 -23.12 12.20 -32.63
CA GLY A 120 -23.61 11.70 -31.35
C GLY A 120 -25.06 12.03 -31.09
N ARG A 121 -25.39 12.24 -29.81
CA ARG A 121 -26.71 12.65 -29.34
C ARG A 121 -26.54 13.80 -28.37
N TYR A 122 -27.04 14.97 -28.76
CA TYR A 122 -26.85 16.21 -28.00
C TYR A 122 -28.17 16.91 -27.69
N SER A 123 -28.15 17.65 -26.59
CA SER A 123 -29.11 18.67 -26.20
C SER A 123 -28.42 20.02 -26.12
N LEU A 124 -29.15 21.07 -26.47
CA LEU A 124 -28.72 22.45 -26.34
C LEU A 124 -29.78 23.19 -25.52
N SER A 125 -29.36 23.90 -24.48
CA SER A 125 -30.17 24.87 -23.77
C SER A 125 -29.43 26.19 -23.65
N GLY A 126 -30.18 27.28 -23.51
CA GLY A 126 -29.61 28.59 -23.27
C GLY A 126 -30.50 29.38 -22.32
N ASN A 127 -29.88 30.23 -21.51
CA ASN A 127 -30.56 31.05 -20.52
C ASN A 127 -29.92 32.44 -20.47
N LEU A 128 -30.75 33.47 -20.51
CA LEU A 128 -30.36 34.85 -20.26
C LEU A 128 -30.75 35.18 -18.81
N ASP A 129 -29.81 35.65 -18.00
CA ASP A 129 -30.07 35.90 -16.56
C ASP A 129 -31.09 37.02 -16.31
N HIS A 130 -31.15 38.03 -17.19
CA HIS A 130 -32.14 39.12 -17.15
C HIS A 130 -32.68 39.44 -18.54
N GLN A 131 -34.01 39.62 -18.65
CA GLN A 131 -34.67 40.05 -19.89
C GLN A 131 -34.81 41.57 -20.00
N GLU A 132 -34.63 42.28 -18.90
CA GLU A 132 -34.68 43.74 -18.82
C GLU A 132 -33.53 44.24 -17.95
N VAL A 133 -32.75 45.20 -18.44
CA VAL A 133 -31.59 45.78 -17.75
C VAL A 133 -31.47 47.27 -18.08
N VAL A 134 -30.75 48.03 -17.26
CA VAL A 134 -30.40 49.41 -17.59
C VAL A 134 -29.18 49.44 -18.52
N GLN A 135 -29.05 50.47 -19.35
CA GLN A 135 -27.84 50.70 -20.15
C GLN A 135 -26.55 50.61 -19.29
N ASP A 136 -25.51 50.00 -19.86
CA ASP A 136 -24.20 49.68 -19.24
C ASP A 136 -24.25 48.71 -18.04
N GLU A 137 -25.37 48.02 -17.82
CA GLU A 137 -25.47 46.92 -16.87
C GLU A 137 -25.13 45.59 -17.55
N ALA A 138 -24.34 44.74 -16.88
CA ALA A 138 -23.92 43.47 -17.45
C ALA A 138 -25.03 42.42 -17.36
N VAL A 139 -25.23 41.68 -18.44
CA VAL A 139 -26.16 40.54 -18.53
C VAL A 139 -25.38 39.31 -18.98
N THR A 140 -25.76 38.13 -18.48
CA THR A 140 -25.09 36.87 -18.77
C THR A 140 -25.96 35.97 -19.62
N LEU A 141 -25.45 35.54 -20.78
CA LEU A 141 -26.03 34.47 -21.58
C LEU A 141 -25.25 33.18 -21.33
N THR A 142 -25.91 32.19 -20.72
CA THR A 142 -25.35 30.86 -20.46
C THR A 142 -25.90 29.87 -21.48
N LEU A 143 -25.02 29.22 -22.24
CA LEU A 143 -25.36 28.08 -23.11
C LEU A 143 -24.85 26.79 -22.48
N THR A 144 -25.70 25.77 -22.46
CA THR A 144 -25.34 24.44 -21.96
C THR A 144 -25.57 23.41 -23.06
N ILE A 145 -24.50 22.69 -23.40
CA ILE A 145 -24.50 21.62 -24.39
C ILE A 145 -24.19 20.33 -23.65
N SER A 146 -25.12 19.39 -23.67
CA SER A 146 -24.95 18.11 -22.99
C SER A 146 -25.20 16.96 -23.96
N GLY A 147 -24.47 15.86 -23.83
CA GLY A 147 -24.68 14.73 -24.74
C GLY A 147 -23.58 13.69 -24.72
N GLU A 148 -23.71 12.74 -25.63
CA GLU A 148 -22.83 11.59 -25.83
C GLU A 148 -22.32 11.60 -27.27
N GLY A 149 -21.03 11.30 -27.47
CA GLY A 149 -20.39 11.33 -28.78
C GLY A 149 -18.98 11.89 -28.73
N ASN A 150 -18.55 12.56 -29.80
CA ASN A 150 -17.25 13.25 -29.85
C ASN A 150 -17.24 14.57 -29.04
N PHE A 151 -17.69 14.50 -27.78
CA PHE A 151 -17.90 15.65 -26.89
C PHE A 151 -16.63 16.49 -26.67
N LYS A 152 -15.45 15.87 -26.63
CA LYS A 152 -14.19 16.60 -26.42
C LYS A 152 -13.77 17.48 -27.59
N THR A 153 -14.16 17.11 -28.82
CA THR A 153 -13.94 17.93 -30.02
C THR A 153 -15.10 18.89 -30.31
N LEU A 154 -16.17 18.86 -29.50
CA LEU A 154 -17.31 19.74 -29.68
C LEU A 154 -16.89 21.17 -29.41
N GLU A 155 -16.95 22.04 -30.40
CA GLU A 155 -16.81 23.48 -30.22
C GLU A 155 -18.17 24.11 -29.86
N ALA A 156 -18.12 25.24 -29.16
CA ALA A 156 -19.35 25.99 -28.89
C ALA A 156 -19.91 26.53 -30.22
N PRO A 157 -21.23 26.44 -30.45
CA PRO A 157 -21.84 27.03 -31.64
C PRO A 157 -21.63 28.54 -31.62
N PRO A 158 -21.33 29.17 -32.77
CA PRO A 158 -21.19 30.61 -32.85
C PRO A 158 -22.51 31.30 -32.50
N VAL A 159 -22.42 32.46 -31.84
CA VAL A 159 -23.57 33.29 -31.49
C VAL A 159 -23.43 34.63 -32.20
N ASP A 160 -24.45 35.01 -32.97
CA ASP A 160 -24.48 36.29 -33.68
C ASP A 160 -25.13 37.36 -32.79
N PHE A 161 -24.32 38.24 -32.21
CA PHE A 161 -24.81 39.28 -31.31
C PHE A 161 -25.17 40.56 -32.09
N PRO A 162 -26.35 41.16 -31.84
CA PRO A 162 -26.75 42.39 -32.52
C PRO A 162 -25.85 43.59 -32.16
N ARG A 163 -25.72 44.53 -33.10
CA ARG A 163 -24.90 45.74 -32.93
C ARG A 163 -25.40 46.61 -31.77
N GLY A 164 -24.50 47.01 -30.89
CA GLY A 164 -24.81 47.82 -29.70
C GLY A 164 -24.70 47.03 -28.39
N LEU A 165 -24.50 45.71 -28.49
CA LEU A 165 -24.03 44.87 -27.39
C LEU A 165 -22.50 44.74 -27.48
N GLU A 166 -21.81 45.07 -26.39
CA GLU A 166 -20.39 44.74 -26.22
C GLU A 166 -20.30 43.38 -25.54
N VAL A 167 -19.65 42.41 -26.19
CA VAL A 167 -19.56 41.03 -25.71
C VAL A 167 -18.11 40.70 -25.37
N PHE A 168 -17.91 40.08 -24.21
CA PHE A 168 -16.59 39.64 -23.76
C PHE A 168 -16.33 38.20 -24.20
N ASP A 169 -15.05 37.81 -24.18
CA ASP A 169 -14.66 36.42 -24.43
C ASP A 169 -15.38 35.49 -23.45
N PRO A 170 -16.04 34.42 -23.94
CA PRO A 170 -16.85 33.58 -23.09
C PRO A 170 -16.01 32.75 -22.13
N ARG A 171 -16.56 32.50 -20.95
CA ARG A 171 -16.03 31.50 -20.04
C ARG A 171 -16.56 30.13 -20.45
N VAL A 172 -15.65 29.19 -20.70
CA VAL A 172 -15.99 27.82 -21.07
C VAL A 172 -15.63 26.88 -19.92
N SER A 173 -16.60 26.11 -19.44
CA SER A 173 -16.38 25.00 -18.51
C SER A 173 -16.89 23.69 -19.13
N SER A 174 -16.25 22.59 -18.80
CA SER A 174 -16.61 21.27 -19.32
C SER A 174 -16.56 20.23 -18.21
N GLU A 175 -17.63 19.48 -18.07
CA GLU A 175 -17.78 18.39 -17.12
C GLU A 175 -17.93 17.08 -17.90
N PRO A 176 -16.93 16.18 -17.89
CA PRO A 176 -17.05 14.89 -18.56
C PRO A 176 -18.09 14.01 -17.83
N SER A 177 -18.77 13.13 -18.58
CA SER A 177 -19.66 12.14 -17.97
C SER A 177 -18.89 11.13 -17.11
N LEU A 178 -19.51 10.69 -16.02
CA LEU A 178 -18.95 9.66 -15.15
C LEU A 178 -19.28 8.26 -15.68
N GLY A 179 -18.27 7.40 -15.80
CA GLY A 179 -18.42 5.97 -16.12
C GLY A 179 -17.96 5.58 -17.53
N ASP A 180 -18.66 4.61 -18.13
CA ASP A 180 -18.29 4.02 -19.43
C ASP A 180 -18.83 4.78 -20.65
N ILE A 181 -19.61 5.83 -20.42
CA ILE A 181 -20.23 6.64 -21.47
C ILE A 181 -19.29 7.81 -21.76
N ILE A 182 -18.97 8.01 -23.03
CA ILE A 182 -18.20 9.17 -23.46
C ILE A 182 -19.15 10.29 -23.85
N GLY A 183 -19.23 11.27 -22.96
CA GLY A 183 -20.12 12.40 -23.06
C GLY A 183 -19.72 13.46 -22.04
N GLY A 184 -20.63 14.37 -21.80
CA GLY A 184 -20.42 15.42 -20.82
C GLY A 184 -21.39 16.58 -20.98
N SER A 185 -21.12 17.63 -20.22
CA SER A 185 -21.79 18.91 -20.30
C SER A 185 -20.76 20.02 -20.49
N LYS A 186 -20.97 20.88 -21.50
CA LYS A 186 -20.15 22.06 -21.78
C LYS A 186 -21.01 23.29 -21.54
N THR A 187 -20.57 24.15 -20.65
CA THR A 187 -21.24 25.41 -20.33
C THR A 187 -20.40 26.57 -20.86
N VAL A 188 -21.04 27.48 -21.57
CA VAL A 188 -20.42 28.65 -22.20
C VAL A 188 -21.16 29.88 -21.71
N GLU A 189 -20.46 30.74 -20.98
CA GLU A 189 -21.02 31.95 -20.38
C GLU A 189 -20.49 33.18 -21.11
N TYR A 190 -21.39 33.92 -21.76
CA TYR A 190 -21.09 35.20 -22.40
C TYR A 190 -21.51 36.34 -21.47
N ILE A 191 -20.57 37.23 -21.16
CA ILE A 191 -20.88 38.49 -20.49
C ILE A 191 -21.14 39.55 -21.56
N ILE A 192 -22.30 40.18 -21.49
CA ILE A 192 -22.82 41.10 -22.49
C ILE A 192 -23.12 42.43 -21.81
N ILE A 193 -22.69 43.54 -22.40
CA ILE A 193 -22.98 44.90 -21.90
C ILE A 193 -23.70 45.69 -23.01
N PRO A 194 -24.95 46.11 -22.80
CA PRO A 194 -25.66 46.95 -23.75
C PRO A 194 -25.22 48.41 -23.61
N ARG A 195 -24.66 48.97 -24.70
CA ARG A 195 -24.16 50.35 -24.75
C ARG A 195 -25.18 51.39 -25.20
N ARG A 196 -26.38 50.95 -25.56
CA ARG A 196 -27.50 51.81 -25.99
C ARG A 196 -28.81 51.25 -25.46
N ALA A 197 -29.75 52.12 -25.14
CA ALA A 197 -31.13 51.75 -24.83
C ALA A 197 -31.86 51.20 -26.08
N GLY A 198 -32.86 50.35 -25.85
CA GLY A 198 -33.68 49.72 -26.88
C GLY A 198 -33.83 48.22 -26.69
N THR A 199 -34.53 47.56 -27.62
CA THR A 199 -34.72 46.11 -27.61
C THR A 199 -33.70 45.45 -28.53
N PHE A 200 -32.92 44.52 -27.98
CA PHE A 200 -31.98 43.68 -28.73
C PHE A 200 -32.48 42.24 -28.75
N THR A 201 -32.39 41.59 -29.92
CA THR A 201 -32.73 40.17 -30.05
C THR A 201 -31.49 39.41 -30.50
N VAL A 202 -31.01 38.50 -29.66
CA VAL A 202 -30.04 37.48 -30.04
C VAL A 202 -30.83 36.38 -30.77
N PRO A 203 -30.48 36.05 -32.02
CA PRO A 203 -31.18 35.04 -32.81
C PRO A 203 -31.03 33.65 -32.18
N GLU A 204 -31.82 32.69 -32.68
CA GLU A 204 -31.70 31.30 -32.25
C GLU A 204 -30.28 30.76 -32.51
N ILE A 205 -29.74 30.06 -31.52
CA ILE A 205 -28.42 29.44 -31.63
C ILE A 205 -28.64 28.00 -32.06
N ARG A 206 -27.94 27.57 -33.11
CA ARG A 206 -28.14 26.28 -33.76
C ARG A 206 -26.96 25.35 -33.48
N LEU A 207 -27.25 24.10 -33.15
CA LEU A 207 -26.28 23.02 -32.98
C LEU A 207 -26.65 21.85 -33.91
N PRO A 208 -26.16 21.86 -35.17
CA PRO A 208 -26.29 20.73 -36.08
C PRO A 208 -25.36 19.58 -35.67
N TYR A 209 -25.88 18.36 -35.60
CA TYR A 209 -25.09 17.15 -35.37
C TYR A 209 -25.63 15.97 -36.19
N PHE A 210 -24.78 14.98 -36.46
CA PHE A 210 -25.21 13.72 -37.06
C PHE A 210 -25.54 12.71 -35.96
N ASN A 211 -26.78 12.20 -35.96
CA ASN A 211 -27.22 11.18 -35.02
C ASN A 211 -26.97 9.78 -35.64
N PRO A 212 -25.97 9.01 -35.17
CA PRO A 212 -25.65 7.71 -35.75
C PRO A 212 -26.72 6.65 -35.51
N ALA A 213 -27.51 6.76 -34.43
CA ALA A 213 -28.60 5.84 -34.13
C ALA A 213 -29.79 6.03 -35.10
N LEU A 214 -30.07 7.28 -35.47
CA LEU A 214 -31.15 7.62 -36.41
C LEU A 214 -30.67 7.74 -37.87
N LYS A 215 -29.35 7.67 -38.09
CA LYS A 215 -28.70 7.82 -39.40
C LYS A 215 -29.11 9.10 -40.15
N ARG A 216 -29.33 10.20 -39.42
CA ARG A 216 -29.76 11.48 -39.97
C ARG A 216 -29.15 12.65 -39.22
N TYR A 217 -29.13 13.81 -39.89
CA TYR A 217 -28.80 15.08 -39.25
C TYR A 217 -29.95 15.56 -38.37
N GLU A 218 -29.61 16.08 -37.20
CA GLU A 218 -30.53 16.75 -36.28
C GLU A 218 -29.95 18.10 -35.91
N ILE A 219 -30.83 19.08 -35.68
CA ILE A 219 -30.45 20.43 -35.28
C ILE A 219 -31.15 20.69 -33.96
N LYS A 220 -30.39 20.93 -32.89
CA LYS A 220 -30.96 21.54 -31.67
C LYS A 220 -30.84 23.04 -31.76
N THR A 221 -31.87 23.73 -31.29
CA THR A 221 -31.89 25.18 -31.24
C THR A 221 -32.20 25.65 -29.84
N THR A 222 -31.64 26.80 -29.47
CA THR A 222 -32.21 27.60 -28.37
C THR A 222 -33.39 28.42 -28.88
N GLY A 223 -34.16 29.02 -27.98
CA GLY A 223 -35.01 30.15 -28.36
C GLY A 223 -34.17 31.38 -28.72
N PRO A 224 -34.75 32.36 -29.43
CA PRO A 224 -34.19 33.70 -29.48
C PRO A 224 -34.22 34.33 -28.08
N PHE A 225 -33.24 35.16 -27.76
CA PHE A 225 -33.18 35.88 -26.49
C PHE A 225 -33.41 37.35 -26.73
N THR A 226 -34.49 37.89 -26.16
CA THR A 226 -34.82 39.33 -26.24
C THR A 226 -34.38 40.01 -24.95
N LEU A 227 -33.60 41.08 -25.08
CA LEU A 227 -33.12 41.94 -24.01
C LEU A 227 -33.69 43.34 -24.21
N ASN A 228 -34.49 43.80 -23.24
CA ASN A 228 -34.99 45.16 -23.18
C ASN A 228 -34.03 46.02 -22.36
N VAL A 229 -33.46 47.06 -22.99
CA VAL A 229 -32.48 47.93 -22.33
C VAL A 229 -33.12 49.27 -22.07
N LEU A 230 -33.32 49.59 -20.79
CA LEU A 230 -33.84 50.87 -20.35
C LEU A 230 -32.75 51.96 -20.45
N PRO A 231 -33.11 53.19 -20.84
CA PRO A 231 -32.17 54.30 -20.79
C PRO A 231 -31.73 54.54 -19.35
N ARG A 232 -30.45 54.82 -19.16
CA ARG A 232 -29.93 55.26 -17.86
C ARG A 232 -30.34 56.72 -17.66
N GLU A 233 -31.20 56.99 -16.68
CA GLU A 233 -31.47 58.37 -16.27
C GLU A 233 -30.21 58.98 -15.66
N GLU A 234 -29.78 60.14 -16.17
CA GLU A 234 -28.71 60.95 -15.58
C GLU A 234 -29.20 61.60 -14.27
N ALA A 235 -29.38 60.79 -13.22
CA ALA A 235 -29.73 61.28 -11.89
C ALA A 235 -28.51 61.26 -10.98
N GLY A 236 -27.67 62.29 -11.07
CA GLY A 236 -26.91 62.92 -9.96
C GLY A 236 -26.00 62.12 -9.01
N VAL A 237 -25.97 60.79 -9.04
CA VAL A 237 -25.09 59.95 -8.23
C VAL A 237 -24.67 58.78 -9.11
N ALA A 238 -23.48 58.89 -9.67
CA ALA A 238 -22.87 57.85 -10.49
C ALA A 238 -22.72 56.57 -9.67
N SER A 239 -23.62 55.61 -9.86
CA SER A 239 -23.22 54.21 -9.76
C SER A 239 -22.44 53.92 -11.05
N PRO A 240 -21.12 53.73 -11.00
CA PRO A 240 -20.35 53.51 -12.21
C PRO A 240 -20.85 52.20 -12.82
N GLY A 241 -21.47 52.28 -14.01
CA GLY A 241 -21.62 51.10 -14.85
C GLY A 241 -20.23 50.49 -15.03
N TYR A 242 -20.14 49.16 -14.93
CA TYR A 242 -18.84 48.51 -14.88
C TYR A 242 -18.01 48.87 -16.12
N THR A 243 -16.82 49.40 -15.90
CA THR A 243 -15.85 49.62 -16.98
C THR A 243 -15.37 48.26 -17.52
N ARG A 244 -14.88 48.22 -18.77
CA ARG A 244 -14.36 46.99 -19.40
C ARG A 244 -13.32 46.27 -18.53
N ARG A 245 -12.58 47.04 -17.72
CA ARG A 245 -11.55 46.55 -16.81
C ARG A 245 -12.12 45.93 -15.52
N GLU A 246 -13.22 46.46 -14.99
CA GLU A 246 -13.89 45.94 -13.79
C GLU A 246 -14.62 44.63 -14.08
N VAL A 247 -15.28 44.51 -15.23
CA VAL A 247 -15.94 43.25 -15.65
C VAL A 247 -14.91 42.14 -15.92
N ALA A 248 -13.78 42.47 -16.55
CA ALA A 248 -12.67 41.53 -16.72
C ALA A 248 -12.08 41.02 -15.38
N LEU A 249 -12.26 41.78 -14.30
CA LEU A 249 -11.88 41.39 -12.94
C LEU A 249 -12.96 40.54 -12.25
N LEU A 250 -14.26 40.76 -12.53
CA LEU A 250 -15.34 39.87 -12.05
C LEU A 250 -15.21 38.45 -12.58
N GLY A 251 -14.77 38.27 -13.84
CA GLY A 251 -14.51 36.96 -14.43
C GLY A 251 -13.33 36.20 -13.81
N LYS A 252 -12.49 36.87 -13.00
CA LYS A 252 -11.38 36.28 -12.25
C LYS A 252 -11.73 36.19 -10.77
N ASP A 253 -12.34 35.05 -10.41
CA ASP A 253 -12.55 34.50 -9.06
C ASP A 253 -11.99 35.33 -7.89
N ILE A 254 -12.64 36.44 -7.55
CA ILE A 254 -12.32 37.21 -6.35
C ILE A 254 -12.98 36.47 -5.19
N ARG A 255 -12.22 35.58 -4.54
CA ARG A 255 -12.66 34.96 -3.30
C ARG A 255 -12.99 36.06 -2.29
N PHE A 256 -14.20 36.01 -1.73
CA PHE A 256 -14.61 36.88 -0.64
C PHE A 256 -13.53 36.95 0.45
N VAL A 257 -13.13 38.17 0.83
CA VAL A 257 -12.29 38.39 2.02
C VAL A 257 -13.06 37.84 3.21
N LYS A 258 -12.56 36.76 3.83
CA LYS A 258 -13.15 36.19 5.05
C LYS A 258 -13.11 37.26 6.15
N SER A 259 -14.23 37.92 6.39
CA SER A 259 -14.43 38.94 7.42
C SER A 259 -14.65 38.36 8.83
N GLY A 260 -14.58 37.03 8.98
CA GLY A 260 -14.62 36.36 10.28
C GLY A 260 -13.28 36.49 11.02
N ARG A 261 -13.33 36.62 12.36
CA ARG A 261 -12.14 36.61 13.21
C ARG A 261 -11.33 35.31 12.97
N PRO A 262 -10.04 35.38 12.60
CA PRO A 262 -9.25 34.18 12.36
C PRO A 262 -9.09 33.39 13.66
N ARG A 263 -9.33 32.06 13.60
CA ARG A 263 -8.91 31.13 14.64
C ARG A 263 -7.43 30.85 14.46
N TRP A 264 -6.62 31.53 15.26
CA TRP A 264 -5.18 31.26 15.33
C TRP A 264 -4.94 29.85 15.87
N LEU A 265 -4.37 28.98 15.05
CA LEU A 265 -3.84 27.71 15.50
C LEU A 265 -2.43 27.97 16.03
N ARG A 266 -2.19 27.61 17.30
CA ARG A 266 -0.85 27.67 17.90
C ARG A 266 0.08 26.68 17.17
N THR A 267 0.89 27.19 16.26
CA THR A 267 2.01 26.45 15.66
C THR A 267 3.22 26.55 16.60
N GLY A 268 3.93 25.43 16.81
CA GLY A 268 5.10 25.38 17.71
C GLY A 268 5.15 24.19 18.67
N LYS A 269 4.13 23.33 18.71
CA LYS A 269 4.25 22.03 19.40
C LYS A 269 4.96 21.03 18.49
N GLY A 270 6.21 20.69 18.81
CA GLY A 270 6.97 19.68 18.10
C GLY A 270 6.28 18.31 18.15
N TRP A 271 6.48 17.50 17.10
CA TRP A 271 5.87 16.17 16.94
C TRP A 271 6.09 15.24 18.14
N TYR A 272 7.19 15.45 18.89
CA TYR A 272 7.55 14.72 20.11
C TYR A 272 6.65 15.04 21.33
N THR A 273 5.82 16.09 21.26
CA THR A 273 4.85 16.43 22.31
C THR A 273 3.47 15.82 22.07
N SER A 274 3.28 15.12 20.95
CA SER A 274 2.05 14.39 20.64
C SER A 274 1.90 13.19 21.58
N GLY A 275 0.69 12.95 22.08
CA GLY A 275 0.39 11.76 22.88
C GLY A 275 0.72 10.45 22.15
N LEU A 276 0.65 10.44 20.82
CA LEU A 276 1.05 9.30 20.01
C LEU A 276 2.56 9.04 20.06
N PHE A 277 3.40 10.07 20.14
CA PHE A 277 4.85 9.89 20.25
C PHE A 277 5.22 9.29 21.61
N ILE A 278 4.63 9.82 22.69
CA ILE A 278 4.82 9.31 24.06
C ILE A 278 4.40 7.84 24.14
N LEU A 279 3.27 7.48 23.53
CA LEU A 279 2.78 6.09 23.49
C LEU A 279 3.79 5.15 22.79
N ASN A 280 4.33 5.55 21.64
CA ASN A 280 5.30 4.74 20.91
C ASN A 280 6.61 4.54 21.69
N VAL A 281 7.13 5.60 22.33
CA VAL A 281 8.33 5.51 23.18
C VAL A 281 8.08 4.58 24.37
N ALA A 282 6.91 4.68 25.01
CA ALA A 282 6.54 3.80 26.12
C ALA A 282 6.48 2.33 25.69
N THR A 283 5.93 2.02 24.50
CA THR A 283 5.88 0.65 23.97
C THR A 283 7.28 0.06 23.74
N VAL A 284 8.21 0.84 23.18
CA VAL A 284 9.59 0.40 22.97
C VAL A 284 10.29 0.11 24.30
N LEU A 285 10.08 0.95 25.31
CA LEU A 285 10.65 0.72 26.65
C LEU A 285 10.05 -0.52 27.33
N LEU A 286 8.73 -0.72 27.25
CA LEU A 286 8.04 -1.86 27.86
C LEU A 286 8.49 -3.19 27.26
N LEU A 287 8.68 -3.25 25.94
CA LEU A 287 9.09 -4.47 25.24
C LEU A 287 10.62 -4.67 25.25
N GLY A 288 11.41 -3.59 25.26
CA GLY A 288 12.88 -3.65 25.19
C GLY A 288 13.58 -3.83 26.53
N ALA A 289 13.03 -3.31 27.63
CA ALA A 289 13.65 -3.38 28.96
C ALA A 289 13.88 -4.81 29.48
N PRO A 290 12.96 -5.78 29.30
CA PRO A 290 13.19 -7.17 29.72
C PRO A 290 14.38 -7.82 29.00
N TRP A 291 14.55 -7.52 27.70
CA TRP A 291 15.63 -8.08 26.89
C TRP A 291 17.01 -7.51 27.27
N LEU A 292 17.09 -6.23 27.63
CA LEU A 292 18.32 -5.63 28.14
C LEU A 292 18.69 -6.17 29.53
N GLY A 293 17.69 -6.43 30.38
CA GLY A 293 17.89 -6.94 31.74
C GLY A 293 18.44 -8.37 31.79
N THR A 294 18.09 -9.23 30.84
CA THR A 294 18.63 -10.60 30.78
C THR A 294 20.08 -10.62 30.30
N LYS A 295 20.43 -9.77 29.33
CA LYS A 295 21.81 -9.64 28.81
C LYS A 295 22.81 -9.07 29.81
N THR A 296 22.40 -8.08 30.61
CA THR A 296 23.28 -7.49 31.63
C THR A 296 23.51 -8.43 32.81
N ARG A 297 22.49 -9.22 33.19
CA ARG A 297 22.63 -10.25 34.23
C ARG A 297 23.60 -11.35 33.83
N SER A 298 23.57 -11.82 32.57
CA SER A 298 24.53 -12.84 32.10
C SER A 298 25.97 -12.34 32.12
N LEU A 299 26.19 -11.07 31.78
CA LEU A 299 27.52 -10.44 31.81
C LEU A 299 28.02 -10.21 33.24
N ALA A 300 27.14 -9.81 34.17
CA ALA A 300 27.49 -9.65 35.59
C ALA A 300 27.83 -10.99 36.27
N THR A 301 27.16 -12.09 35.89
CA THR A 301 27.46 -13.43 36.42
C THR A 301 28.73 -14.06 35.84
N ALA A 302 29.15 -13.64 34.65
CA ALA A 302 30.39 -14.09 34.02
C ALA A 302 31.64 -13.38 34.58
N ALA A 303 31.47 -12.20 35.20
CA ALA A 303 32.58 -11.34 35.61
C ALA A 303 33.22 -11.67 36.98
N ILE A 304 32.70 -12.64 37.75
CA ILE A 304 33.24 -12.99 39.07
C ILE A 304 33.52 -14.51 39.15
N PRO A 305 34.70 -14.97 38.68
CA PRO A 305 35.08 -16.39 38.67
C PRO A 305 34.95 -17.08 40.04
N GLY A 306 35.26 -16.36 41.13
CA GLY A 306 35.25 -16.90 42.49
C GLY A 306 33.85 -17.19 43.07
N LEU A 307 32.78 -16.55 42.58
CA LEU A 307 31.42 -16.80 43.09
C LEU A 307 30.80 -18.06 42.51
N GLN A 308 31.13 -18.41 41.26
CA GLN A 308 30.64 -19.65 40.64
C GLN A 308 31.29 -20.87 41.26
N ALA A 309 32.60 -20.81 41.52
CA ALA A 309 33.37 -21.90 42.11
C ALA A 309 32.95 -22.18 43.57
N ARG A 310 32.77 -21.11 44.39
CA ARG A 310 32.17 -21.22 45.74
C ARG A 310 30.76 -21.80 45.74
N ARG A 311 29.92 -21.43 44.77
CA ARG A 311 28.57 -21.99 44.62
C ARG A 311 28.58 -23.44 44.12
N ALA A 312 29.60 -23.84 43.37
CA ALA A 312 29.79 -25.23 42.94
C ALA A 312 30.19 -26.11 44.13
N LEU A 313 31.15 -25.65 44.93
CA LEU A 313 31.57 -26.32 46.16
C LEU A 313 30.42 -26.40 47.18
N SER A 314 29.67 -25.31 47.41
CA SER A 314 28.54 -25.32 48.36
C SER A 314 27.42 -26.26 47.91
N ALA A 315 27.13 -26.33 46.61
CA ALA A 315 26.12 -27.23 46.07
C ALA A 315 26.54 -28.71 46.12
N ALA A 316 27.84 -28.98 45.98
CA ALA A 316 28.38 -30.33 46.16
C ALA A 316 28.37 -30.73 47.63
N ALA A 317 28.82 -29.85 48.53
CA ALA A 317 28.78 -30.08 49.98
C ALA A 317 27.37 -30.37 50.49
N ALA A 318 26.35 -29.64 50.02
CA ALA A 318 24.95 -29.90 50.38
C ALA A 318 24.47 -31.31 49.98
N VAL A 319 24.85 -31.80 48.78
CA VAL A 319 24.52 -33.18 48.35
C VAL A 319 25.21 -34.22 49.23
N VAL A 320 26.45 -33.95 49.63
CA VAL A 320 27.20 -34.83 50.54
C VAL A 320 26.64 -34.79 51.96
N ASP A 321 26.12 -33.65 52.43
CA ASP A 321 25.43 -33.52 53.74
C ASP A 321 24.08 -34.25 53.77
N GLU A 322 23.33 -34.19 52.66
CA GLU A 322 22.03 -34.85 52.51
C GLU A 322 22.15 -36.36 52.27
N ALA A 323 23.34 -36.87 51.92
CA ALA A 323 23.60 -38.29 51.69
C ALA A 323 23.46 -39.08 53.01
N GLN A 324 22.32 -39.75 53.18
CA GLN A 324 22.01 -40.66 54.27
C GLN A 324 21.38 -41.94 53.70
N GLY A 325 21.63 -43.09 54.34
CA GLY A 325 21.08 -44.37 53.89
C GLY A 325 22.09 -45.51 53.97
N GLY A 326 21.84 -46.58 53.20
CA GLY A 326 22.79 -47.69 53.09
C GLY A 326 24.06 -47.30 52.33
N SER A 327 25.15 -48.06 52.46
CA SER A 327 26.44 -47.74 51.84
C SER A 327 26.34 -47.47 50.33
N ALA A 328 25.49 -48.20 49.60
CA ALA A 328 25.28 -48.01 48.17
C ALA A 328 24.60 -46.66 47.81
N GLU A 329 23.66 -46.20 48.65
CA GLU A 329 22.96 -44.92 48.45
C GLU A 329 23.89 -43.74 48.72
N ILE A 330 24.70 -43.83 49.78
CA ILE A 330 25.72 -42.83 50.12
C ILE A 330 26.68 -42.68 48.94
N TYR A 331 27.26 -43.77 48.44
CA TYR A 331 28.21 -43.71 47.32
C TYR A 331 27.61 -43.18 46.01
N SER A 332 26.33 -43.47 45.72
CA SER A 332 25.65 -42.89 44.56
C SER A 332 25.56 -41.36 44.64
N GLU A 333 25.25 -40.83 45.82
CA GLU A 333 25.21 -39.38 46.04
C GLU A 333 26.62 -38.75 46.06
N LEU A 334 27.65 -39.46 46.54
CA LEU A 334 29.06 -39.01 46.44
C LEU A 334 29.50 -38.84 44.97
N SER A 335 29.24 -39.82 44.11
CA SER A 335 29.56 -39.74 42.67
C SER A 335 28.79 -38.59 41.99
N ARG A 336 27.51 -38.41 42.36
CA ARG A 336 26.68 -37.31 41.88
C ARG A 336 27.19 -35.95 42.34
N ALA A 337 27.69 -35.83 43.57
CA ALA A 337 28.27 -34.60 44.11
C ALA A 337 29.53 -34.19 43.32
N VAL A 338 30.43 -35.13 43.04
CA VAL A 338 31.63 -34.89 42.21
C VAL A 338 31.26 -34.45 40.81
N THR A 339 30.34 -35.17 40.16
CA THR A 339 29.87 -34.82 38.80
C THR A 339 29.24 -33.43 38.75
N ARG A 340 28.41 -33.10 39.74
CA ARG A 340 27.77 -31.78 39.85
C ARG A 340 28.78 -30.66 40.09
N TYR A 341 29.79 -30.91 40.93
CA TYR A 341 30.88 -29.98 41.17
C TYR A 341 31.63 -29.67 39.88
N LEU A 342 32.09 -30.71 39.16
CA LEU A 342 32.85 -30.55 37.91
C LEU A 342 32.04 -29.88 36.80
N ASN A 343 30.78 -30.29 36.60
CA ASN A 343 29.89 -29.65 35.63
C ASN A 343 29.71 -28.15 35.87
N ARG A 344 29.46 -27.79 37.14
CA ARG A 344 29.22 -26.39 37.50
C ARG A 344 30.49 -25.56 37.44
N LYS A 345 31.66 -26.15 37.71
CA LYS A 345 32.96 -25.48 37.62
C LYS A 345 33.43 -25.31 36.17
N LEU A 346 33.14 -26.27 35.30
CA LEU A 346 33.55 -26.26 33.89
C LEU A 346 32.50 -25.67 32.94
N GLY A 347 31.29 -25.37 33.44
CA GLY A 347 30.16 -24.93 32.61
C GLY A 347 29.66 -26.02 31.64
N ARG A 348 29.86 -27.30 32.01
CA ARG A 348 29.48 -28.48 31.21
C ARG A 348 28.24 -29.15 31.79
N ASP A 349 27.55 -29.96 30.97
CA ASP A 349 26.41 -30.77 31.39
C ASP A 349 26.65 -32.24 31.02
N ILE A 350 27.57 -32.87 31.75
CA ILE A 350 27.96 -34.28 31.57
C ILE A 350 27.24 -35.13 32.63
N ARG A 351 26.69 -36.28 32.23
CA ARG A 351 25.91 -37.14 33.15
C ARG A 351 26.76 -37.91 34.16
N GLU A 352 27.96 -38.32 33.76
CA GLU A 352 28.91 -39.08 34.59
C GLU A 352 30.32 -38.87 34.01
N TYR A 353 31.33 -38.69 34.85
CA TYR A 353 32.73 -38.60 34.44
C TYR A 353 33.40 -39.96 34.66
N THR A 354 34.26 -40.40 33.73
CA THR A 354 35.11 -41.58 33.97
C THR A 354 36.26 -41.22 34.93
N MET A 355 36.86 -42.23 35.57
CA MET A 355 37.98 -42.01 36.49
C MET A 355 39.19 -41.39 35.80
N ASP A 356 39.44 -41.80 34.56
CA ASP A 356 40.49 -41.21 33.72
C ASP A 356 40.16 -39.75 33.37
N ASP A 357 38.90 -39.43 33.06
CA ASP A 357 38.47 -38.03 32.84
C ASP A 357 38.73 -37.17 34.07
N VAL A 358 38.39 -37.67 35.27
CA VAL A 358 38.58 -36.91 36.52
C VAL A 358 40.07 -36.69 36.78
N ARG A 359 40.91 -37.72 36.59
CA ARG A 359 42.36 -37.62 36.80
C ARG A 359 43.01 -36.66 35.81
N GLU A 360 42.67 -36.75 34.52
CA GLU A 360 43.19 -35.85 33.49
C GLU A 360 42.76 -34.40 33.72
N LEU A 361 41.48 -34.19 34.07
CA LEU A 361 40.94 -32.85 34.34
C LEU A 361 41.59 -32.20 35.57
N LEU A 362 41.84 -32.95 36.64
CA LEU A 362 42.48 -32.43 37.86
C LEU A 362 43.98 -32.16 37.65
N ALA A 363 44.69 -33.08 36.98
CA ALA A 363 46.10 -32.93 36.67
C ALA A 363 46.37 -31.72 35.77
N GLY A 364 45.53 -31.51 34.74
CA GLY A 364 45.61 -30.35 33.85
C GLY A 364 45.39 -29.00 34.54
N ARG A 365 44.93 -28.98 35.80
CA ARG A 365 44.61 -27.78 36.59
C ARG A 365 45.51 -27.56 37.81
N GLY A 366 46.56 -28.38 37.94
CA GLY A 366 47.60 -28.22 38.96
C GLY A 366 47.23 -28.78 40.34
N VAL A 367 46.21 -29.61 40.44
CA VAL A 367 45.82 -30.27 41.71
C VAL A 367 46.86 -31.34 42.09
N SER A 368 47.27 -31.43 43.36
CA SER A 368 48.26 -32.42 43.80
C SER A 368 47.79 -33.88 43.58
N PRO A 369 48.67 -34.80 43.14
CA PRO A 369 48.34 -36.21 42.90
C PRO A 369 47.66 -36.91 44.08
N VAL A 370 48.00 -36.51 45.31
CA VAL A 370 47.41 -37.05 46.54
C VAL A 370 45.89 -36.89 46.56
N TYR A 371 45.37 -35.73 46.18
CA TYR A 371 43.92 -35.47 46.18
C TYR A 371 43.22 -36.09 44.96
N GLN A 372 43.93 -36.22 43.84
CA GLN A 372 43.42 -36.93 42.66
C GLN A 372 43.17 -38.39 42.99
N ASP A 373 44.13 -39.05 43.63
CA ASP A 373 44.03 -40.46 43.98
C ASP A 373 42.92 -40.72 45.00
N VAL A 374 42.72 -39.81 45.97
CA VAL A 374 41.60 -39.93 46.92
C VAL A 374 40.25 -39.79 46.22
N LEU A 375 40.08 -38.82 45.30
CA LEU A 375 38.83 -38.69 44.54
C LEU A 375 38.56 -39.90 43.65
N VAL A 376 39.59 -40.41 42.96
CA VAL A 376 39.47 -41.60 42.11
C VAL A 376 39.12 -42.83 42.95
N GLN A 377 39.76 -43.03 44.10
CA GLN A 377 39.42 -44.15 45.00
C GLN A 377 37.99 -44.08 45.53
N ILE A 378 37.47 -42.89 45.84
CA ILE A 378 36.07 -42.71 46.26
C ILE A 378 35.12 -43.06 45.11
N LEU A 379 35.44 -42.65 43.88
CA LEU A 379 34.65 -43.01 42.69
C LEU A 379 34.75 -44.52 42.36
N GLU A 380 35.90 -45.15 42.58
CA GLU A 380 36.10 -46.59 42.43
C GLU A 380 35.24 -47.38 43.39
N ARG A 381 35.26 -47.01 44.68
CA ARG A 381 34.39 -47.61 45.70
C ARG A 381 32.93 -47.35 45.39
N ALA A 382 32.59 -46.18 44.86
CA ALA A 382 31.23 -45.87 44.47
C ALA A 382 30.73 -46.69 43.28
N ALA A 383 31.59 -46.91 42.28
CA ALA A 383 31.30 -47.81 41.18
C ALA A 383 31.17 -49.26 41.69
N ALA A 384 32.07 -49.73 42.56
CA ALA A 384 32.01 -51.08 43.12
C ALA A 384 30.74 -51.32 43.96
N ALA A 385 30.34 -50.35 44.81
CA ALA A 385 29.14 -50.42 45.62
C ALA A 385 27.84 -50.46 44.80
N ARG A 386 27.87 -49.96 43.54
CA ARG A 386 26.73 -50.03 42.61
C ARG A 386 26.54 -51.43 42.01
N PHE A 387 27.60 -52.22 41.90
CA PHE A 387 27.60 -53.50 41.18
C PHE A 387 27.79 -54.74 42.07
N ALA A 388 28.23 -54.60 43.31
CA ALA A 388 28.40 -55.72 44.25
C ALA A 388 27.83 -55.40 45.65
N PRO A 389 27.01 -56.29 46.25
CA PRO A 389 26.38 -56.06 47.57
C PRO A 389 27.30 -56.37 48.76
N VAL A 390 28.61 -56.12 48.62
CA VAL A 390 29.60 -56.31 49.71
C VAL A 390 29.84 -54.97 50.39
N GLU A 391 30.12 -54.94 51.70
CA GLU A 391 30.55 -53.72 52.39
C GLU A 391 31.88 -53.21 51.79
N VAL A 392 31.79 -52.30 50.83
CA VAL A 392 32.94 -51.65 50.19
C VAL A 392 33.39 -50.47 51.06
N GLY A 393 34.18 -50.76 52.09
CA GLY A 393 34.84 -49.73 52.91
C GLY A 393 33.91 -48.96 53.85
N ASN A 394 34.43 -47.88 54.45
CA ASN A 394 33.72 -47.05 55.42
C ASN A 394 33.11 -45.83 54.72
N ALA A 395 31.86 -45.96 54.26
CA ALA A 395 31.14 -44.94 53.50
C ALA A 395 31.03 -43.58 54.22
N GLU A 396 30.98 -43.60 55.55
CA GLU A 396 30.91 -42.37 56.36
C GLU A 396 32.27 -41.66 56.44
N ALA A 397 33.36 -42.42 56.53
CA ALA A 397 34.71 -41.86 56.46
C ALA A 397 35.00 -41.27 55.07
N ASP A 398 34.57 -41.95 54.00
CA ASP A 398 34.75 -41.47 52.63
C ASP A 398 33.88 -40.23 52.33
N ARG A 399 32.69 -40.13 52.95
CA ARG A 399 31.83 -38.94 52.91
C ARG A 399 32.53 -37.71 53.49
N GLN A 400 33.16 -37.86 54.65
CA GLN A 400 33.91 -36.78 55.30
C GLN A 400 35.18 -36.43 54.51
N ALA A 401 35.91 -37.45 54.05
CA ALA A 401 37.09 -37.28 53.20
C ALA A 401 36.75 -36.53 51.91
N LEU A 402 35.60 -36.81 51.27
CA LEU A 402 35.19 -36.12 50.06
C LEU A 402 35.00 -34.60 50.29
N LYS A 403 34.42 -34.19 51.42
CA LYS A 403 34.24 -32.76 51.73
C LYS A 403 35.57 -32.03 51.88
N GLU A 404 36.49 -32.64 52.61
CA GLU A 404 37.83 -32.10 52.84
C GLU A 404 38.61 -32.01 51.53
N VAL A 405 38.58 -33.09 50.74
CA VAL A 405 39.27 -33.17 49.46
C VAL A 405 38.68 -32.19 48.44
N LEU A 406 37.36 -32.04 48.34
CA LEU A 406 36.76 -31.04 47.45
C LEU A 406 37.12 -29.60 47.85
N GLY A 407 37.30 -29.34 49.15
CA GLY A 407 37.79 -28.05 49.66
C GLY A 407 39.24 -27.77 49.25
N GLU A 408 40.12 -28.77 49.36
CA GLU A 408 41.53 -28.64 48.96
C GLU A 408 41.71 -28.63 47.44
N VAL A 409 40.91 -29.40 46.71
CA VAL A 409 40.86 -29.33 45.25
C VAL A 409 40.42 -27.94 44.81
N GLU A 410 39.43 -27.33 45.47
CA GLU A 410 39.04 -25.96 45.19
C GLU A 410 40.15 -24.95 45.51
N SER A 411 40.93 -25.16 46.58
CA SER A 411 42.04 -24.28 46.98
C SER A 411 43.22 -24.32 45.99
N GLN A 412 43.51 -25.49 45.42
CA GLN A 412 44.65 -25.72 44.52
C GLN A 412 44.32 -25.52 43.03
N TRP A 413 43.04 -25.57 42.67
CA TRP A 413 42.63 -25.48 41.28
C TRP A 413 42.89 -24.09 40.71
N SER A 414 43.94 -23.99 39.90
CA SER A 414 44.29 -22.77 39.17
C SER A 414 43.23 -22.44 38.09
N ALA A 415 42.89 -21.15 37.98
CA ALA A 415 41.81 -20.66 37.11
C ALA A 415 42.00 -21.03 35.64
#